data_AF-A0A1T2LBP7-F1
#
_entry.id   AF-A0A1T2LBP7-F1
#
_cell.length_a   1.000
_cell.length_b   1.000
_cell.length_c   1.000
_cell.angle_alpha   90.00
_cell.angle_beta   90.00
_cell.angle_gamma   90.00
#
_symmetry.space_group_name_H-M   'P 1'
#
loop_
_entity.id
_entity.type
_entity.pdbx_description
1 polymer ?
#
loop_
_entity_poly.entity_id
_entity_poly.type
_entity_poly.pdbx_seq_one_letter_code
_entity_poly.pdbx_strand_id
1 'polypeptide(L)'
;MTKMTPIAQTNLQLYRQLIACQWSEKELNAARVAYEIAMKLFPCRFRGSGKHFVSHLVGTASVLAAVDLPPVLSLQVYCMLRTCRGIFLMEARVLQRVAGSSF
;
A
#
# COMPACT_ATOMS: atom_id res chain seq x y z
N MET A 1 -12.78 21.15 -14.48
CA MET A 1 -13.19 19.90 -13.80
C MET A 1 -11.96 19.03 -13.61
N THR A 2 -11.39 18.96 -12.41
CA THR A 2 -10.38 17.96 -12.05
C THR A 2 -11.05 16.59 -12.06
N LYS A 3 -10.83 15.83 -13.12
CA LYS A 3 -11.33 14.46 -13.24
C LYS A 3 -10.64 13.64 -12.15
N MET A 4 -11.35 13.29 -11.07
CA MET A 4 -10.82 12.39 -10.05
C MET A 4 -10.48 11.07 -10.72
N THR A 5 -9.18 10.79 -10.85
CA THR A 5 -8.71 9.52 -11.37
C THR A 5 -9.16 8.42 -10.40
N PRO A 6 -9.89 7.39 -10.87
CA PRO A 6 -10.37 6.33 -9.99
C PRO A 6 -9.18 5.64 -9.30
N ILE A 7 -9.29 5.43 -7.98
CA ILE A 7 -8.22 4.84 -7.18
C ILE A 7 -7.94 3.40 -7.65
N ALA A 8 -6.70 3.13 -8.04
CA ALA A 8 -6.28 1.84 -8.53
C ALA A 8 -6.52 0.73 -7.50
N GLN A 9 -7.09 -0.38 -7.96
CA GLN A 9 -7.33 -1.59 -7.15
C GLN A 9 -6.38 -2.74 -7.52
N THR A 10 -5.66 -2.59 -8.63
CA THR A 10 -4.70 -3.57 -9.17
C THR A 10 -3.41 -2.89 -9.58
N ASN A 11 -2.31 -3.65 -9.60
CA ASN A 11 -1.02 -3.14 -10.06
C ASN A 11 -1.11 -2.55 -11.48
N LEU A 12 -1.85 -3.22 -12.38
CA LEU A 12 -2.04 -2.75 -13.76
C LEU A 12 -2.76 -1.41 -13.85
N GLN A 13 -3.78 -1.18 -13.00
CA GLN A 13 -4.45 0.12 -12.92
C GLN A 13 -3.53 1.20 -12.37
N LEU A 14 -2.69 0.87 -11.38
CA LEU A 14 -1.71 1.80 -10.83
C LEU A 14 -0.69 2.20 -11.89
N TYR A 15 -0.11 1.25 -12.63
CA TYR A 15 0.82 1.56 -13.72
C TYR A 15 0.24 2.48 -14.78
N ARG A 16 -1.01 2.23 -15.20
CA ARG A 16 -1.72 3.13 -16.12
C ARG A 16 -1.84 4.55 -15.57
N GLN A 17 -2.13 4.68 -14.28
CA GLN A 17 -2.17 5.98 -13.61
C GLN A 17 -0.79 6.63 -13.57
N LEU A 18 0.27 5.92 -13.15
CA LEU A 18 1.62 6.47 -13.06
C LEU A 18 2.14 6.94 -14.44
N ILE A 19 1.84 6.17 -15.49
CA ILE A 19 2.16 6.56 -16.88
C ILE A 19 1.38 7.81 -17.29
N ALA A 20 0.09 7.90 -16.93
CA ALA A 20 -0.72 9.09 -17.21
C ALA A 20 -0.21 10.34 -16.43
N CYS A 21 0.39 10.13 -15.26
CA CYS A 21 1.09 11.15 -14.48
C CYS A 21 2.51 11.45 -15.00
N GLN A 22 2.90 10.93 -16.17
CA GLN A 22 4.19 11.18 -16.83
C GLN A 22 5.42 10.77 -16.00
N TRP A 23 5.28 9.76 -15.15
CA TRP A 23 6.40 9.21 -14.42
C TRP A 23 7.45 8.63 -15.39
N SER A 24 8.72 8.89 -15.08
CA SER A 24 9.86 8.39 -15.85
C SER A 24 10.00 6.87 -15.72
N GLU A 25 10.68 6.25 -16.68
CA GLU A 25 10.96 4.81 -16.67
C GLU A 25 11.68 4.35 -15.38
N LYS A 26 12.59 5.19 -14.87
CA LYS A 26 13.29 4.94 -13.61
C LYS A 26 12.31 4.86 -12.43
N GLU A 27 11.32 5.74 -12.38
CA GLU A 27 10.32 5.77 -11.31
C GLU A 27 9.32 4.61 -11.44
N LEU A 28 8.94 4.26 -12.67
CA LEU A 28 8.11 3.08 -12.95
C LEU A 28 8.81 1.77 -12.57
N ASN A 29 10.13 1.69 -12.81
CA ASN A 29 10.94 0.54 -12.38
C ASN A 29 11.08 0.50 -10.85
N ALA A 30 11.25 1.65 -10.20
CA ALA A 30 11.23 1.72 -8.74
C ALA A 30 9.90 1.20 -8.18
N ALA A 31 8.76 1.62 -8.74
CA ALA A 31 7.44 1.10 -8.37
C ALA A 31 7.33 -0.43 -8.55
N ARG A 32 7.99 -0.99 -9.57
CA ARG A 32 7.98 -2.43 -9.89
C ARG A 32 8.70 -3.22 -8.82
N VAL A 33 9.95 -2.84 -8.56
CA VAL A 33 10.80 -3.45 -7.54
C VAL A 33 10.09 -3.41 -6.19
N ALA A 34 9.50 -2.26 -5.88
CA ALA A 34 8.71 -2.10 -4.68
C ALA A 34 7.54 -3.12 -4.68
N TYR A 35 6.70 -3.16 -5.70
CA TYR A 35 5.57 -4.11 -5.76
C TYR A 35 6.01 -5.57 -5.55
N GLU A 36 7.12 -5.98 -6.15
CA GLU A 36 7.72 -7.30 -5.96
C GLU A 36 8.16 -7.56 -4.51
N ILE A 37 8.79 -6.57 -3.86
CA ILE A 37 9.15 -6.66 -2.43
C ILE A 37 7.89 -6.80 -1.57
N ALA A 38 6.83 -6.03 -1.84
CA ALA A 38 5.57 -6.12 -1.11
C ALA A 38 4.92 -7.50 -1.25
N MET A 39 4.97 -8.12 -2.44
CA MET A 39 4.48 -9.50 -2.64
C MET A 39 5.26 -10.51 -1.79
N LYS A 40 6.58 -10.34 -1.65
CA LYS A 40 7.43 -11.23 -0.84
C LYS A 40 7.27 -11.02 0.66
N LEU A 41 7.02 -9.78 1.10
CA LEU A 41 6.89 -9.44 2.52
C LEU A 41 5.49 -9.71 3.08
N PHE A 42 4.46 -9.67 2.24
CA PHE A 42 3.07 -9.89 2.66
C PHE A 42 2.41 -11.06 1.90
N PRO A 43 3.06 -12.25 1.82
CA PRO A 43 2.46 -13.39 1.18
C PRO A 43 1.22 -13.82 1.98
N CYS A 44 0.13 -14.14 1.30
CA CYS A 44 -1.12 -14.61 1.90
C CYS A 44 -1.68 -13.71 3.03
N ARG A 45 -1.28 -12.43 3.09
CA ARG A 45 -1.83 -11.47 4.05
C ARG A 45 -3.08 -10.84 3.46
N PHE A 46 -4.18 -10.92 4.19
CA PHE A 46 -5.47 -10.35 3.80
C PHE A 46 -5.89 -9.26 4.81
N ARG A 47 -6.72 -8.30 4.36
CA ARG A 47 -7.39 -7.36 5.27
C ARG A 47 -8.70 -7.96 5.77
N GLY A 48 -9.32 -7.35 6.79
CA GLY A 48 -10.66 -7.74 7.27
C GLY A 48 -11.76 -7.70 6.19
N SER A 49 -11.51 -7.07 5.04
CA SER A 49 -12.39 -7.09 3.88
C SER A 49 -12.19 -8.31 2.95
N GLY A 50 -11.33 -9.26 3.29
CA GLY A 50 -10.97 -10.41 2.43
C GLY A 50 -10.07 -10.08 1.23
N LYS A 51 -9.69 -8.82 1.03
CA LYS A 51 -8.77 -8.40 -0.06
C LYS A 51 -7.33 -8.62 0.37
N HIS A 52 -6.47 -9.01 -0.58
CA HIS A 52 -5.04 -9.08 -0.37
C HIS A 52 -4.48 -7.74 0.17
N PHE A 53 -3.57 -7.82 1.13
CA PHE A 53 -2.92 -6.64 1.72
C PHE A 53 -2.15 -5.85 0.66
N VAL A 54 -1.58 -6.52 -0.34
CA VAL A 54 -0.92 -5.86 -1.49
C VAL A 54 -1.89 -4.96 -2.26
N SER A 55 -3.18 -5.33 -2.40
CA SER A 55 -4.20 -4.44 -3.01
C SER A 55 -4.45 -3.18 -2.18
N HIS A 56 -4.18 -3.20 -0.87
CA HIS A 56 -4.18 -1.99 -0.05
C HIS A 56 -3.08 -1.03 -0.49
N LEU A 57 -1.86 -1.55 -0.61
CA LEU A 57 -0.68 -0.78 -0.92
C LEU A 57 -0.79 -0.13 -2.30
N VAL A 58 -1.35 -0.87 -3.26
CA VAL A 58 -1.70 -0.35 -4.59
C VAL A 58 -2.65 0.84 -4.50
N GLY A 59 -3.74 0.73 -3.72
CA GLY A 59 -4.68 1.82 -3.53
C GLY A 59 -4.06 3.03 -2.84
N THR A 60 -3.19 2.82 -1.85
CA THR A 60 -2.47 3.92 -1.19
C THR A 60 -1.50 4.61 -2.14
N ALA A 61 -0.72 3.86 -2.91
CA ALA A 61 0.18 4.43 -3.91
C ALA A 61 -0.58 5.23 -4.97
N SER A 62 -1.76 4.77 -5.37
CA SER A 62 -2.65 5.48 -6.30
C SER A 62 -3.12 6.83 -5.76
N VAL A 63 -3.52 6.90 -4.48
CA VAL A 63 -3.88 8.17 -3.83
C VAL A 63 -2.68 9.11 -3.79
N LEU A 64 -1.49 8.60 -3.44
CA LEU A 64 -0.26 9.41 -3.36
C LEU A 64 0.17 9.95 -4.73
N ALA A 65 0.05 9.15 -5.78
CA ALA A 65 0.31 9.58 -7.15
C ALA A 65 -0.70 10.64 -7.63
N ALA A 66 -1.95 10.59 -7.15
CA ALA A 66 -2.97 11.59 -7.50
C ALA A 66 -2.74 12.97 -6.85
N VAL A 67 -1.84 13.08 -5.86
CA VAL A 67 -1.52 14.33 -5.17
C VAL A 67 -0.08 14.80 -5.43
N ASP A 68 0.56 14.30 -6.50
CA ASP A 68 1.91 14.66 -6.96
C ASP A 68 3.01 14.58 -5.89
N LEU A 69 2.90 13.63 -4.95
CA LEU A 69 3.97 13.40 -3.97
C LEU A 69 5.18 12.71 -4.63
N PRO A 70 6.42 13.16 -4.35
CA PRO A 70 7.59 12.72 -5.09
C PRO A 70 7.85 11.20 -4.96
N PRO A 71 8.19 10.51 -6.06
CA PRO A 71 8.22 9.06 -6.22
C PRO A 71 9.07 8.28 -5.21
N VAL A 72 10.17 8.88 -4.74
CA VAL A 72 11.20 8.17 -3.97
C VAL A 72 10.87 8.05 -2.46
N LEU A 73 10.01 8.94 -1.95
CA LEU A 73 9.56 8.91 -0.54
C LEU A 73 8.17 8.26 -0.38
N SER A 74 7.37 8.27 -1.45
CA SER A 74 5.94 7.96 -1.38
C SER A 74 5.61 6.49 -1.59
N LEU A 75 6.38 5.75 -2.39
CA LEU A 75 5.81 4.54 -2.99
C LEU A 75 5.68 3.32 -2.09
N GLN A 76 6.59 3.05 -1.14
CA GLN A 76 6.44 1.85 -0.30
C GLN A 76 7.07 1.88 1.09
N VAL A 77 8.24 2.49 1.28
CA VAL A 77 8.95 2.39 2.57
C VAL A 77 8.23 3.19 3.66
N TYR A 78 7.74 4.39 3.36
CA TYR A 78 6.99 5.21 4.32
C TYR A 78 5.61 4.58 4.66
N CYS A 79 4.97 3.92 3.69
CA CYS A 79 3.68 3.24 3.88
C CYS A 79 3.83 1.90 4.61
N MET A 80 4.92 1.14 4.35
CA MET A 80 5.29 -0.05 5.12
C MET A 80 5.54 0.29 6.59
N LEU A 81 6.32 1.34 6.87
CA LEU A 81 6.69 1.71 8.23
C LEU A 81 5.50 2.25 9.04
N ARG A 82 4.54 2.96 8.43
CA ARG A 82 3.33 3.42 9.13
C ARG A 82 2.24 2.35 9.28
N THR A 83 1.97 1.56 8.25
CA THR A 83 0.91 0.55 8.29
C THR A 83 1.28 -0.61 9.21
N CYS A 84 2.55 -1.01 9.26
CA CYS A 84 3.03 -2.01 10.23
C CYS A 84 3.02 -1.46 11.66
N ARG A 85 3.33 -0.17 11.90
CA ARG A 85 3.23 0.42 13.27
C ARG A 85 1.79 0.42 13.80
N GLY A 86 0.80 0.72 12.95
CA GLY A 86 -0.62 0.72 13.34
C GLY A 86 -1.20 -0.68 13.56
N ILE A 87 -0.83 -1.65 12.70
CA ILE A 87 -1.32 -3.04 12.81
C ILE A 87 -0.63 -3.78 13.97
N PHE A 88 0.66 -3.55 14.22
CA PHE A 88 1.37 -4.13 15.36
C PHE A 88 0.83 -3.61 16.71
N LEU A 89 0.44 -2.33 16.77
CA LEU A 89 -0.21 -1.76 17.96
C LEU A 89 -1.66 -2.23 18.15
N MET A 90 -2.38 -2.55 17.06
CA MET A 90 -3.73 -3.14 17.19
C MET A 90 -3.68 -4.61 17.60
N GLU A 91 -2.78 -5.42 17.05
CA GLU A 91 -2.61 -6.81 17.49
C GLU A 91 -2.07 -6.91 18.92
N ALA A 92 -1.18 -6.02 19.36
CA ALA A 92 -0.74 -5.97 20.75
C ALA A 92 -1.92 -5.71 21.72
N ARG A 93 -2.91 -4.88 21.33
CA ARG A 93 -4.12 -4.64 22.13
C ARG A 93 -5.12 -5.80 22.09
N VAL A 94 -5.23 -6.49 20.95
CA VAL A 94 -6.08 -7.68 20.82
C VAL A 94 -5.49 -8.85 21.60
N LEU A 95 -4.18 -9.07 21.52
CA LEU A 95 -3.45 -10.07 22.30
C LEU A 95 -3.47 -9.76 23.81
N GLN A 96 -3.39 -8.49 24.23
CA GLN A 96 -3.56 -8.12 25.64
C GLN A 96 -5.01 -8.30 26.14
N ARG A 97 -6.04 -8.17 25.28
CA ARG A 97 -7.43 -8.49 25.67
C ARG A 97 -7.70 -9.98 25.78
N VAL A 98 -7.10 -10.78 24.90
CA VAL A 98 -7.25 -12.25 24.92
C VAL A 98 -6.39 -12.86 26.04
N ALA A 99 -5.21 -12.33 26.32
CA ALA A 99 -4.35 -12.77 27.43
C ALA A 99 -4.78 -12.23 28.81
N GLY A 100 -5.67 -11.23 28.86
CA GLY A 100 -6.23 -10.67 30.09
C GLY A 100 -7.61 -11.22 30.47
N SER A 101 -8.17 -12.13 29.67
CA SER A 101 -9.42 -12.82 29.99
C SER A 101 -9.08 -14.19 30.57
N SER A 102 -8.81 -14.21 31.89
CA SER A 102 -8.74 -15.46 32.65
C SER A 102 -10.11 -16.15 32.59
N PHE A 103 -10.08 -17.48 32.40
CA PHE A 103 -11.19 -18.38 32.74
C PHE A 103 -11.58 -18.22 34.21
#